data_AF-A0A9D5CIE8-F1
#
_entry.id   AF-A0A9D5CIE8-F1
#
_cell.length_a   1.000
_cell.length_b   1.000
_cell.length_c   1.000
_cell.angle_alpha   90.00
_cell.angle_beta   90.00
_cell.angle_gamma   90.00
#
_symmetry.space_group_name_H-M   'P 1'
#
loop_
_entity.id
_entity.type
_entity.pdbx_description
1 polymer ?
#
loop_
_entity_poly.entity_id
_entity_poly.type
_entity_poly.pdbx_seq_one_letter_code
_entity_poly.pdbx_strand_id
1 'polypeptide(L)' 'MKRNGWWDDDEVEENLRSNVRKELMQAIQIAERLEKPPINELFTDVYDQVPSNLCKQEKSLREIIKKHPEDYPSDVPL' A
#
# COMPACT_ATOMS: atom_id res chain seq x y z
N MET A 1 2.88 32.01 14.03
CA MET A 1 4.19 31.71 13.41
C MET A 1 4.91 33.01 13.05
N LYS A 2 4.52 33.75 12.00
CA LYS A 2 5.05 35.11 11.67
C LYS A 2 4.89 36.13 12.81
N ARG A 3 3.69 36.25 13.39
CA ARG A 3 3.41 37.18 14.52
C ARG A 3 4.17 36.87 15.82
N ASN A 4 4.80 35.70 15.93
CA ASN A 4 5.62 35.28 17.07
C ASN A 4 7.12 35.25 16.72
N GLY A 5 7.52 35.65 15.50
CA GLY A 5 8.91 35.63 15.04
C GLY A 5 9.52 34.23 14.84
N TRP A 6 8.71 33.16 14.81
CA TRP A 6 9.20 31.77 14.67
C TRP A 6 9.29 31.29 13.23
N TRP A 7 8.82 32.10 12.29
CA TRP A 7 8.77 31.78 10.88
C TRP A 7 8.72 33.10 10.14
N ASP A 8 9.82 33.54 9.54
CA ASP A 8 9.89 34.86 8.92
C ASP A 8 10.91 34.88 7.78
N ASP A 9 10.73 33.95 6.85
CA ASP A 9 11.48 33.95 5.59
C ASP A 9 10.65 33.27 4.50
N ASP A 10 10.23 34.04 3.50
CA ASP A 10 9.43 33.55 2.38
C ASP A 10 10.24 32.55 1.53
N GLU A 11 11.58 32.66 1.51
CA GLU A 11 12.47 31.71 0.85
C GLU A 11 12.50 30.36 1.57
N VAL A 12 12.48 30.36 2.91
CA VAL A 12 12.40 29.12 3.71
C VAL A 12 11.04 28.46 3.52
N GLU A 13 9.95 29.23 3.42
CA GLU A 13 8.62 28.69 3.12
C GLU A 13 8.56 28.07 1.71
N GLU A 14 9.05 28.76 0.69
CA GLU A 14 9.07 28.26 -0.68
C GLU A 14 9.92 26.99 -0.81
N ASN A 15 11.12 26.99 -0.21
CA ASN A 15 12.00 25.83 -0.17
C ASN A 15 11.37 24.64 0.57
N LEU A 16 10.73 24.87 1.72
CA LEU A 16 10.03 23.82 2.45
C LEU A 16 8.90 23.22 1.60
N ARG A 17 8.09 24.06 0.95
CA ARG A 17 7.00 23.58 0.08
C ARG A 17 7.51 22.78 -1.09
N SER A 18 8.60 23.24 -1.73
CA SER A 18 9.26 22.52 -2.82
C SER A 18 9.79 21.16 -2.36
N ASN A 19 10.46 21.10 -1.21
CA ASN A 19 11.00 19.87 -0.64
C ASN A 19 9.89 18.87 -0.28
N VAL A 20 8.84 19.31 0.42
CA VAL A 20 7.70 18.44 0.77
C VAL A 20 7.02 17.90 -0.48
N ARG A 21 6.86 18.73 -1.52
CA ARG A 21 6.30 18.27 -2.79
C ARG A 21 7.18 17.19 -3.43
N LYS A 22 8.51 17.37 -3.40
CA LYS A 22 9.45 16.40 -3.92
C LYS A 22 9.39 15.07 -3.16
N GLU A 23 9.38 15.12 -1.82
CA GLU A 23 9.26 13.94 -0.96
C GLU A 23 7.95 13.19 -1.20
N LEU A 24 6.83 13.92 -1.33
CA LEU A 24 5.52 13.34 -1.62
C LEU A 24 5.51 12.62 -2.97
N MET A 25 6.04 13.25 -4.02
CA MET A 25 6.13 12.63 -5.34
C MET A 25 6.99 11.37 -5.32
N GLN A 26 8.10 11.39 -4.58
CA GLN A 26 8.95 10.21 -4.40
C GLN A 26 8.21 9.10 -3.66
N ALA A 27 7.49 9.41 -2.58
CA ALA A 27 6.70 8.43 -1.84
C ALA A 27 5.62 7.76 -2.71
N ILE A 28 4.93 8.54 -3.55
CA ILE A 28 3.93 8.02 -4.50
C ILE A 28 4.60 7.09 -5.51
N GLN A 29 5.71 7.51 -6.12
CA GLN A 29 6.43 6.68 -7.10
C GLN A 29 6.93 5.37 -6.49
N ILE A 30 7.34 5.37 -5.22
CA ILE A 30 7.70 4.16 -4.50
C ILE A 30 6.45 3.28 -4.33
N ALA A 31 5.36 3.84 -3.81
CA ALA A 31 4.12 3.12 -3.56
C ALA A 31 3.52 2.48 -4.83
N GLU A 32 3.57 3.18 -5.97
CA GLU A 32 3.08 2.67 -7.27
C GLU A 32 3.91 1.50 -7.81
N ARG A 33 5.18 1.37 -7.40
CA ARG A 33 6.08 0.30 -7.85
C ARG A 33 6.09 -0.90 -6.91
N LEU A 34 5.51 -0.77 -5.71
CA LEU A 34 5.42 -1.89 -4.79
C LEU A 34 4.49 -2.94 -5.38
N GLU A 35 4.91 -4.20 -5.28
CA GLU A 35 4.06 -5.33 -5.63
C GLU A 35 2.83 -5.35 -4.72
N LYS A 36 1.71 -5.84 -5.26
CA LYS A 36 0.51 -6.00 -4.45
C LYS A 36 0.76 -7.06 -3.38
N PRO A 37 0.11 -6.93 -2.21
CA PRO A 37 0.21 -7.96 -1.20
C PRO A 37 -0.29 -9.33 -1.72
N PRO A 38 0.30 -10.43 -1.25
CA PRO A 38 -0.11 -11.78 -1.63
C PRO A 38 -1.56 -12.09 -1.22
N ILE A 39 -2.20 -13.01 -1.95
CA ILE A 39 -3.61 -13.35 -1.72
C ILE A 39 -3.90 -13.95 -0.34
N ASN A 40 -2.89 -14.51 0.33
CA ASN A 40 -3.04 -15.04 1.69
C ASN A 40 -3.35 -13.95 2.72
N GLU A 41 -2.92 -12.70 2.49
CA GLU A 41 -3.18 -11.58 3.39
C GLU A 41 -4.68 -11.26 3.50
N LEU A 42 -5.49 -11.68 2.54
CA LEU A 42 -6.95 -11.59 2.61
C LEU A 42 -7.56 -12.43 3.74
N PHE A 43 -6.85 -13.47 4.19
CA PHE A 43 -7.34 -14.44 5.18
C PHE A 43 -6.64 -14.35 6.54
N THR A 44 -5.51 -13.65 6.62
CA THR A 44 -4.80 -13.35 7.86
C THR A 44 -5.40 -12.13 8.56
N ASP A 45 -5.08 -11.91 9.84
CA ASP A 45 -5.53 -10.78 10.67
C ASP A 45 -7.04 -10.62 10.88
N VAL A 46 -7.86 -11.55 10.37
CA VAL A 46 -9.30 -11.62 10.66
C VAL A 46 -9.55 -12.05 12.12
N TYR A 47 -8.73 -12.97 12.61
CA TYR A 47 -8.70 -13.49 13.98
C TYR A 47 -7.26 -13.67 14.42
N ASP A 48 -7.02 -13.83 15.73
CA ASP A 48 -5.69 -14.13 16.29
C ASP A 48 -5.03 -15.36 15.64
N GLN A 49 -5.84 -16.37 15.31
CA GLN A 49 -5.40 -17.54 14.55
C GLN A 49 -6.39 -17.81 13.42
N VAL A 50 -5.87 -18.11 12.23
CA VAL A 50 -6.69 -18.42 11.05
C VAL A 50 -7.48 -19.71 11.31
N PRO A 51 -8.83 -19.63 11.38
CA PRO A 51 -9.64 -20.80 11.65
C PRO A 51 -9.75 -21.69 10.40
N SER A 52 -10.06 -22.97 10.61
CA SER A 52 -10.05 -23.99 9.55
C SER A 52 -10.95 -23.69 8.34
N ASN A 53 -12.03 -22.94 8.52
CA ASN A 53 -12.91 -22.50 7.43
C ASN A 53 -12.20 -21.48 6.52
N LEU A 54 -11.43 -20.53 7.09
CA LEU A 54 -10.66 -19.56 6.30
C LEU A 54 -9.53 -20.25 5.53
N CYS A 55 -8.84 -21.23 6.13
CA CYS A 55 -7.84 -22.02 5.40
C CYS A 55 -8.45 -22.79 4.20
N LYS A 56 -9.70 -23.28 4.33
CA LYS A 56 -10.40 -23.94 3.23
C LYS A 56 -10.79 -22.95 2.13
N GLN A 57 -11.25 -21.76 2.52
CA GLN A 57 -11.59 -20.68 1.57
C GLN A 57 -10.36 -20.21 0.80
N GLU A 58 -9.23 -20.01 1.47
CA GLU A 58 -7.96 -19.66 0.82
C GLU A 58 -7.56 -20.70 -0.23
N LYS A 59 -7.59 -21.98 0.13
CA LYS A 59 -7.28 -23.08 -0.81
C LYS A 59 -8.21 -23.08 -2.02
N SER A 60 -9.51 -22.93 -1.78
CA SER A 60 -10.51 -22.86 -2.86
C SER A 60 -10.23 -21.69 -3.81
N LEU A 61 -9.89 -20.51 -3.27
CA LEU A 61 -9.58 -19.34 -4.08
C LEU A 61 -8.31 -19.55 -4.93
N ARG A 62 -7.24 -20.10 -4.33
CA ARG A 62 -6.00 -20.44 -5.05
C ARG A 62 -6.25 -21.42 -6.19
N GLU A 63 -7.13 -22.41 -5.99
CA GLU A 63 -7.51 -23.36 -7.05
C GLU A 63 -8.31 -22.70 -8.18
N ILE A 64 -9.22 -21.77 -7.86
CA ILE A 64 -10.01 -21.04 -8.85
C ILE A 64 -9.10 -20.14 -9.70
N ILE A 65 -8.18 -19.39 -9.08
CA ILE A 65 -7.23 -18.53 -9.80
C ILE A 65 -6.36 -19.37 -10.74
N LYS A 66 -5.91 -20.56 -10.29
CA LYS A 66 -5.15 -21.48 -11.16
C LYS A 66 -5.96 -22.04 -12.33
N LYS A 67 -7.27 -22.23 -12.16
CA LYS A 67 -8.16 -22.73 -13.22
C LYS A 67 -8.55 -21.65 -14.22
N HIS A 68 -8.62 -20.39 -13.78
CA HIS A 68 -9.09 -19.25 -14.57
C HIS A 68 -8.13 -18.05 -14.47
N PRO A 69 -6.84 -18.19 -14.81
CA PRO A 69 -5.85 -17.12 -14.62
C PRO A 69 -6.19 -15.84 -15.41
N GLU A 70 -6.92 -15.95 -16.52
CA GLU A 70 -7.36 -14.82 -17.35
C GLU A 70 -8.38 -13.89 -16.68
N ASP A 71 -9.12 -14.40 -15.69
CA ASP A 71 -10.15 -13.63 -14.98
C ASP A 71 -9.58 -12.86 -13.77
N TYR A 72 -8.30 -13.07 -13.44
CA TYR A 72 -7.66 -12.49 -12.25
C TYR A 72 -6.43 -11.63 -12.60
N PRO A 73 -6.11 -10.63 -11.75
CA PRO A 73 -4.92 -9.81 -11.94
C PRO A 73 -3.64 -10.65 -11.82
N SER A 74 -2.75 -10.54 -12.80
CA SER A 74 -1.46 -11.25 -12.81
C SER A 74 -0.40 -10.61 -11.90
N ASP A 75 -0.68 -9.41 -11.38
CA ASP A 75 0.22 -8.63 -10.52
C ASP A 75 -0.01 -8.87 -9.02
N VAL A 76 -0.87 -9.84 -8.66
CA VAL A 76 -1.12 -10.27 -7.28
C VAL A 76 -0.41 -11.60 -7.03
N PRO A 77 0.55 -11.66 -6.09
CA PRO A 77 1.21 -12.91 -5.73
C PRO A 77 0.24 -13.91 -5.07
N LEU A 78 0.43 -15.21 -5.33
CA LEU A 78 -0.35 -16.30 -4.74
C LEU A 78 0.31 -16.86 -3.48
#